data_AF-A0A327USH6-F1
#
_entry.id   AF-A0A327USH6-F1
#
_cell.length_a   1.000
_cell.length_b   1.000
_cell.length_c   1.000
_cell.angle_alpha   90.00
_cell.angle_beta   90.00
_cell.angle_gamma   90.00
#
_symmetry.space_group_name_H-M   'P 1'
#
loop_
_entity.id
_entity.type
_entity.pdbx_description
1 polymer ?
#
loop_
_entity_poly.entity_id
_entity_poly.type
_entity_poly.pdbx_seq_one_letter_code
_entity_poly.pdbx_strand_id
1 'polypeptide(L)'
;MTVAPAGPGFSTTIDALRLHDWQLGPGQSTLVTSQFSADDFHLIVDDRGDVHISSKDGRFYLGWFPGGRPGTDGEGWTVAVAGTAEVPGYRMAFDTETPADIVAAAVARVLATSRRV
;
A
#
# COMPACT_ATOMS: atom_id res chain seq x y z
N MET A 1 -8.56 45.67 29.49
CA MET A 1 -8.50 44.77 28.32
C MET A 1 -8.82 43.37 28.80
N THR A 2 -9.97 42.83 28.39
CA THR A 2 -10.49 41.54 28.85
C THR A 2 -9.99 40.46 27.90
N VAL A 3 -9.18 39.53 28.40
CA VAL A 3 -8.72 38.36 27.64
C VAL A 3 -9.89 37.39 27.53
N ALA A 4 -10.25 37.02 26.30
CA ALA A 4 -11.29 36.04 26.03
C ALA A 4 -10.87 34.66 26.58
N PRO A 5 -11.80 33.88 27.16
CA PRO A 5 -11.49 32.55 27.67
C PRO A 5 -11.10 31.63 26.51
N ALA A 6 -10.01 30.89 26.67
CA ALA A 6 -9.60 29.86 25.72
C ALA A 6 -10.71 28.80 25.62
N GLY A 7 -11.25 28.60 24.41
CA GLY A 7 -12.23 27.55 24.13
C GLY A 7 -11.62 26.15 24.31
N PRO A 8 -12.46 25.09 24.35
CA PRO A 8 -12.00 23.73 24.56
C PRO A 8 -11.25 23.23 23.31
N GLY A 9 -9.93 23.23 23.38
CA GLY A 9 -9.03 22.70 22.35
C GLY A 9 -7.63 22.49 22.93
N PHE A 10 -6.84 21.62 22.30
CA PHE A 10 -5.43 21.44 22.66
C PHE A 10 -4.65 22.71 22.30
N SER A 11 -4.39 23.58 23.28
CA SER A 11 -3.45 24.69 23.15
C SER A 11 -2.04 24.14 23.40
N THR A 12 -1.18 24.19 22.39
CA THR A 12 0.19 23.68 22.47
C THR A 12 1.13 24.62 21.73
N THR A 13 2.37 24.75 22.20
CA THR A 13 3.42 25.53 21.54
C THR A 13 4.16 24.66 20.53
N ILE A 14 4.85 25.26 19.56
CA ILE A 14 5.67 24.50 18.59
C ILE A 14 6.70 23.61 19.31
N ASP A 15 7.32 24.12 20.38
CA ASP A 15 8.27 23.34 21.18
C ASP A 15 7.62 22.14 21.89
N ALA A 16 6.34 22.25 22.26
CA ALA A 16 5.57 21.17 22.87
C ALA A 16 5.00 20.18 21.84
N LEU A 17 5.00 20.51 20.54
CA LEU A 17 4.49 19.64 19.47
C LEU A 17 5.37 18.42 19.21
N ARG A 18 6.63 18.39 19.69
CA ARG A 18 7.58 17.29 19.45
C ARG A 18 7.58 16.88 17.98
N LEU A 19 7.93 17.83 17.11
CA LEU A 19 7.83 17.65 15.67
C LEU A 19 8.58 16.39 15.22
N HIS A 20 7.92 15.62 14.34
CA HIS A 20 8.47 14.42 13.73
C HIS A 20 8.69 14.66 12.25
N ASP A 21 9.82 14.17 11.75
CA ASP A 21 10.00 14.00 10.31
C ASP A 21 9.28 12.72 9.88
N TRP A 22 8.55 12.83 8.77
CA TRP A 22 7.82 11.71 8.19
C TRP A 22 8.45 11.35 6.86
N GLN A 23 8.48 10.06 6.56
CA GLN A 23 8.88 9.59 5.25
C GLN A 23 7.82 9.96 4.22
N LEU A 24 8.24 10.62 3.15
CA LEU A 24 7.38 11.07 2.07
C LEU A 24 7.87 10.55 0.72
N GLY A 25 6.93 10.40 -0.21
CA GLY A 25 7.17 10.03 -1.59
C GLY A 25 7.26 8.51 -1.83
N PRO A 26 7.12 8.10 -3.10
CA PRO A 26 6.94 6.69 -3.48
C PRO A 26 8.13 5.79 -3.16
N GLY A 27 9.35 6.33 -3.11
CA GLY A 27 10.55 5.51 -2.93
C GLY A 27 10.80 4.54 -4.10
N GLN A 28 11.31 3.34 -3.79
CA GLN A 28 11.73 2.35 -4.80
C GLN A 28 10.75 1.18 -4.85
N SER A 29 10.06 1.00 -5.98
CA SER A 29 9.08 -0.09 -6.18
C SER A 29 9.68 -1.49 -6.06
N THR A 30 10.99 -1.63 -6.29
CA THR A 30 11.72 -2.89 -6.13
C THR A 30 11.64 -3.46 -4.72
N LEU A 31 11.44 -2.63 -3.68
CA LEU A 31 11.23 -3.08 -2.30
C LEU A 31 9.96 -3.95 -2.17
N VAL A 32 8.98 -3.74 -3.04
CA VAL A 32 7.76 -4.52 -3.10
C VAL A 32 7.91 -5.68 -4.07
N THR A 33 8.33 -5.41 -5.31
CA THR A 33 8.33 -6.42 -6.38
C THR A 33 9.37 -7.53 -6.17
N SER A 34 10.45 -7.28 -5.42
CA SER A 34 11.47 -8.30 -5.15
C SER A 34 11.05 -9.37 -4.13
N GLN A 35 9.87 -9.24 -3.51
CA GLN A 35 9.37 -10.21 -2.53
C GLN A 35 8.79 -11.48 -3.16
N PHE A 36 8.62 -11.50 -4.47
CA PHE A 36 7.93 -12.58 -5.19
C PHE A 36 8.92 -13.51 -5.89
N SER A 37 8.74 -14.82 -5.71
CA SER A 37 9.51 -15.85 -6.41
C SER A 37 8.88 -16.17 -7.77
N ALA A 38 9.71 -16.45 -8.78
CA ALA A 38 9.22 -16.95 -10.07
C ALA A 38 8.62 -18.37 -9.98
N ASP A 39 8.89 -19.09 -8.89
CA ASP A 39 8.36 -20.43 -8.65
C ASP A 39 6.90 -20.41 -8.23
N ASP A 40 6.47 -19.38 -7.50
CA ASP A 40 5.11 -19.28 -6.95
C ASP A 40 4.25 -18.21 -7.64
N PHE A 41 4.85 -17.28 -8.39
CA PHE A 41 4.17 -16.13 -8.99
C PHE A 41 4.46 -15.93 -10.48
N HIS A 42 3.52 -15.29 -11.16
CA HIS A 42 3.68 -14.69 -12.48
C HIS A 42 3.97 -13.20 -12.33
N LEU A 43 4.83 -12.66 -13.21
CA LEU A 43 5.07 -11.22 -13.34
C LEU A 43 4.85 -10.82 -14.79
N ILE A 44 4.01 -9.82 -15.01
CA ILE A 44 3.70 -9.25 -16.32
C ILE A 44 3.88 -7.74 -16.22
N VAL A 45 4.49 -7.14 -17.24
CA VAL A 45 4.55 -5.69 -17.41
C VAL A 45 3.76 -5.36 -18.68
N ASP A 46 2.80 -4.45 -18.57
CA ASP A 46 1.98 -4.04 -19.72
C ASP A 46 2.65 -2.92 -20.55
N ASP A 47 1.99 -2.48 -21.62
CA ASP A 47 2.49 -1.44 -22.53
C ASP A 47 2.59 -0.04 -21.88
N ARG A 48 1.94 0.16 -20.72
CA ARG A 48 2.01 1.39 -19.93
C ARG A 48 3.10 1.33 -18.86
N GLY A 49 3.75 0.18 -18.72
CA GLY A 49 4.73 -0.08 -17.66
C GLY A 49 4.09 -0.41 -16.32
N ASP A 50 2.78 -0.69 -16.29
CA ASP A 50 2.11 -1.19 -15.09
C ASP A 50 2.58 -2.63 -14.85
N VAL A 51 2.85 -2.96 -13.59
CA VAL A 51 3.34 -4.29 -13.19
C VAL A 51 2.22 -5.07 -12.51
N HIS A 52 2.01 -6.29 -12.99
CA HIS A 52 1.02 -7.22 -12.48
C HIS A 52 1.73 -8.46 -11.96
N ILE A 53 1.54 -8.77 -10.69
CA ILE A 53 2.05 -9.99 -10.06
C ILE A 53 0.86 -10.79 -9.55
N SER A 54 0.74 -12.05 -9.96
CA SER A 54 -0.32 -12.95 -9.48
C SER A 54 0.26 -14.27 -9.02
N SER A 55 -0.32 -14.86 -7.97
CA SER A 55 0.08 -16.21 -7.58
C SER A 55 -0.37 -17.22 -8.63
N LYS A 56 0.40 -18.28 -8.82
CA LYS A 56 0.10 -19.34 -9.80
C LYS A 56 -1.20 -20.10 -9.51
N ASP A 57 -1.67 -20.09 -8.26
CA ASP A 57 -2.96 -20.64 -7.86
C ASP A 57 -4.14 -19.68 -8.06
N GLY A 58 -3.88 -18.46 -8.57
CA GLY A 58 -4.88 -17.45 -8.89
C GLY A 58 -5.50 -16.75 -7.67
N ARG A 59 -4.97 -16.95 -6.46
CA ARG A 59 -5.58 -16.42 -5.22
C ARG A 59 -5.06 -15.07 -4.78
N PHE A 60 -3.88 -14.66 -5.22
CA PHE A 60 -3.26 -13.39 -4.87
C PHE A 60 -3.00 -12.55 -6.12
N TYR A 61 -3.18 -11.25 -6.00
CA TYR A 61 -2.81 -10.27 -7.01
C TYR A 61 -2.17 -9.02 -6.37
N LEU A 62 -1.09 -8.54 -6.96
CA LEU A 62 -0.49 -7.24 -6.75
C LEU A 62 -0.46 -6.49 -8.09
N GLY A 63 -0.94 -5.25 -8.10
CA GLY A 63 -0.74 -4.31 -9.19
C GLY A 63 0.10 -3.12 -8.73
N TRP A 64 1.03 -2.68 -9.57
CA TRP A 64 1.77 -1.44 -9.42
C TRP A 64 1.55 -0.56 -10.64
N PHE A 65 1.11 0.67 -10.42
CA PHE A 65 0.68 1.63 -11.41
C PHE A 65 1.46 2.94 -11.20
N PRO A 66 2.68 3.09 -11.76
CA PRO A 66 3.55 4.23 -11.46
C PRO A 66 2.93 5.59 -11.82
N GLY A 67 2.08 5.63 -12.85
CA GLY A 67 1.32 6.84 -13.24
C GLY A 67 -0.09 6.92 -12.64
N GLY A 68 -0.43 6.03 -11.72
CA GLY A 68 -1.79 5.84 -11.21
C GLY A 68 -2.66 4.99 -12.15
N ARG A 69 -3.53 4.18 -11.55
CA ARG A 69 -4.44 3.29 -12.27
C ARG A 69 -5.55 4.11 -12.97
N PRO A 70 -5.78 3.95 -14.28
CA PRO A 70 -6.84 4.67 -14.97
C PRO A 70 -8.22 4.41 -14.36
N GLY A 71 -9.02 5.47 -14.28
CA GLY A 71 -10.37 5.39 -13.70
C GLY A 71 -10.39 5.29 -12.17
N THR A 72 -9.26 5.53 -11.51
CA THR A 72 -9.16 5.63 -10.03
C THR A 72 -8.63 7.01 -9.62
N ASP A 73 -8.76 7.33 -8.34
CA ASP A 73 -8.20 8.55 -7.75
C ASP A 73 -6.73 8.32 -7.33
N GLY A 74 -5.86 8.16 -8.33
CA GLY A 74 -4.41 8.05 -8.10
C GLY A 74 -3.93 6.76 -7.45
N GLU A 75 -4.61 5.63 -7.67
CA GLU A 75 -4.20 4.33 -7.12
C GLU A 75 -2.86 3.88 -7.73
N GLY A 76 -1.79 3.93 -6.94
CA GLY A 76 -0.45 3.50 -7.33
C GLY A 76 -0.20 2.02 -7.06
N TRP A 77 -0.89 1.44 -6.09
CA TRP A 77 -0.76 0.02 -5.75
C TRP A 77 -2.11 -0.61 -5.45
N THR A 78 -2.25 -1.88 -5.81
CA THR A 78 -3.38 -2.73 -5.40
C THR A 78 -2.87 -4.05 -4.89
N VAL A 79 -3.34 -4.48 -3.73
CA VAL A 79 -3.20 -5.86 -3.24
C VAL A 79 -4.58 -6.47 -3.14
N ALA A 80 -4.78 -7.65 -3.71
CA ALA A 80 -6.04 -8.38 -3.62
C ALA A 80 -5.79 -9.86 -3.29
N VAL A 81 -6.65 -10.39 -2.42
CA VAL A 81 -6.69 -11.82 -2.10
C VAL A 81 -8.10 -12.32 -2.35
N ALA A 82 -8.22 -13.36 -3.16
CA ALA A 82 -9.48 -13.99 -3.50
C ALA A 82 -10.10 -14.66 -2.27
N GLY A 83 -11.42 -14.59 -2.19
CA GLY A 83 -12.19 -15.32 -1.19
C GLY A 83 -12.41 -16.78 -1.55
N THR A 84 -13.14 -17.48 -0.69
CA THR A 84 -13.69 -18.79 -0.97
C THR A 84 -15.19 -18.66 -1.22
N ALA A 85 -15.88 -19.80 -1.43
CA ALA A 85 -17.34 -19.83 -1.46
C ALA A 85 -17.99 -19.40 -0.13
N GLU A 86 -17.25 -19.48 0.98
CA GLU A 86 -17.77 -19.28 2.34
C GLU A 86 -17.29 -17.97 2.97
N VAL A 87 -16.09 -17.50 2.59
CA VAL A 87 -15.44 -16.33 3.19
C VAL A 87 -15.05 -15.36 2.09
N PRO A 88 -15.50 -14.08 2.15
CA PRO A 88 -15.13 -13.10 1.13
C PRO A 88 -13.62 -12.80 1.15
N GLY A 89 -13.11 -12.45 -0.03
CA GLY A 89 -11.76 -11.94 -0.18
C GLY A 89 -11.64 -10.48 0.28
N TYR A 90 -10.47 -9.90 0.07
CA TYR A 90 -10.25 -8.49 0.36
C TYR A 90 -9.35 -7.82 -0.68
N ARG A 91 -9.43 -6.48 -0.70
CA ARG A 91 -8.59 -5.61 -1.51
C ARG A 91 -8.09 -4.44 -0.67
N MET A 92 -6.84 -4.07 -0.89
CA MET A 92 -6.21 -2.86 -0.36
C MET A 92 -5.65 -2.06 -1.52
N ALA A 93 -5.76 -0.75 -1.46
CA ALA A 93 -5.21 0.17 -2.44
C ALA A 93 -4.35 1.22 -1.73
N PHE A 94 -3.26 1.61 -2.37
CA PHE A 94 -2.39 2.70 -1.92
C PHE A 94 -2.23 3.68 -3.08
N ASP A 95 -2.12 4.97 -2.75
CA ASP A 95 -1.90 6.00 -3.76
C ASP A 95 -0.48 5.93 -4.37
N THR A 96 -0.23 6.75 -5.40
CA THR A 96 1.09 6.82 -6.05
C THR A 96 2.19 7.39 -5.16
N GLU A 97 1.85 8.13 -4.10
CA GLU A 97 2.83 8.79 -3.23
C GLU A 97 3.13 8.00 -1.95
N THR A 98 2.41 6.89 -1.74
CA THR A 98 2.59 6.02 -0.58
C THR A 98 3.99 5.43 -0.62
N PRO A 99 4.80 5.59 0.44
CA PRO A 99 6.13 5.02 0.51
C PRO A 99 6.17 3.51 0.24
N ALA A 100 7.04 3.09 -0.69
CA ALA A 100 7.14 1.70 -1.11
C ALA A 100 7.51 0.73 0.02
N ASP A 101 8.17 1.18 1.07
CA ASP A 101 8.47 0.38 2.26
C ASP A 101 7.22 0.07 3.10
N ILE A 102 6.27 1.00 3.19
CA ILE A 102 4.96 0.78 3.83
C ILE A 102 4.18 -0.25 3.02
N VAL A 103 4.14 -0.08 1.68
CA VAL A 103 3.50 -1.06 0.79
C VAL A 103 4.19 -2.42 0.90
N ALA A 104 5.52 -2.44 0.94
CA ALA A 104 6.32 -3.66 1.10
C ALA A 104 6.00 -4.38 2.41
N ALA A 105 5.86 -3.65 3.52
CA ALA A 105 5.50 -4.23 4.82
C ALA A 105 4.08 -4.81 4.80
N ALA A 106 3.12 -4.13 4.17
CA ALA A 106 1.76 -4.63 3.99
C ALA A 106 1.74 -5.92 3.14
N VAL A 107 2.46 -5.93 2.01
CA VAL A 107 2.59 -7.10 1.13
C VAL A 107 3.25 -8.27 1.87
N ALA A 108 4.35 -8.04 2.57
CA ALA A 108 5.02 -9.06 3.37
C ALA A 108 4.07 -9.67 4.40
N ARG A 109 3.24 -8.84 5.04
CA ARG A 109 2.24 -9.31 6.00
C ARG A 109 1.18 -10.18 5.34
N VAL A 110 0.68 -9.81 4.16
CA VAL A 110 -0.27 -10.62 3.39
C VAL A 110 0.34 -11.97 3.02
N LEU A 111 1.55 -11.97 2.45
CA LEU A 111 2.25 -13.20 2.05
C LEU A 111 2.47 -14.15 3.24
N ALA A 112 2.79 -13.60 4.42
CA ALA A 112 2.95 -14.39 5.65
C ALA A 112 1.66 -15.06 6.15
N THR A 113 0.47 -14.67 5.65
CA THR A 113 -0.80 -15.36 5.95
C THR A 113 -1.04 -16.57 5.04
N SER A 114 -0.29 -16.70 3.95
CA SER A 114 -0.42 -17.83 3.03
C SER A 114 0.05 -19.12 3.70
N ARG A 115 -0.74 -20.19 3.56
CA ARG A 115 -0.38 -21.54 4.00
C ARG A 115 -0.58 -22.48 2.82
N ARG A 116 0.44 -23.31 2.54
CA ARG A 116 0.28 -24.43 1.60
C ARG A 116 -0.70 -25.42 2.21
N VAL A 117 -1.65 -25.88 1.39
CA VAL A 117 -2.63 -26.92 1.74
C VAL A 117 -2.15 -28.25 1.18
#